data_AF-A0A349H8B6-F1
#
_entry.id   AF-A0A349H8B6-F1
#
_cell.length_a   1.000
_cell.length_b   1.000
_cell.length_c   1.000
_cell.angle_alpha   90.00
_cell.angle_beta   90.00
_cell.angle_gamma   90.00
#
_symmetry.space_group_name_H-M   'P 1'
#
loop_
_entity.id
_entity.type
_entity.pdbx_description
1 polymer ?
#
loop_
_entity_poly.entity_id
_entity_poly.type
_entity_poly.pdbx_seq_one_letter_code
_entity_poly.pdbx_strand_id
1 'polypeptide(L)'
;MKKSAILPAVLLLWFVSLSSAWAEPAKCFESRKGASEVTQRMIGENLPNVKCSPKTGAVLWWGDPFDGTMPMGDMPIQDADYTRGKALVKPRSDKIGLLPLCGNTCHTGTLPKGFPTNKDTRELVMMHQAIVLDSTKLPHGRGNIWCLDCHHSTQRNKLVDHRDKPISFDQPQQLCGKCHGEVYRDWREGIHGKRIGEWASTGTKRWFVCTECHNPHNVQHGDRNRGFAQHQPEKAPSLPKGMKTADHERHPHGTSDH
;
A
#
# COMPACT_ATOMS: atom_id res chain seq x y z
N MET A 1 -56.92 59.14 29.43
CA MET A 1 -55.48 59.11 29.09
C MET A 1 -54.93 57.71 29.34
N LYS A 2 -54.10 57.20 28.41
CA LYS A 2 -53.40 55.89 28.36
C LYS A 2 -54.20 54.75 27.72
N LYS A 3 -53.66 53.93 26.80
CA LYS A 3 -52.44 53.93 25.97
C LYS A 3 -52.70 52.83 24.92
N SER A 4 -52.61 53.13 23.62
CA SER A 4 -52.65 52.12 22.55
C SER A 4 -51.39 51.25 22.59
N ALA A 5 -51.54 49.93 22.58
CA ALA A 5 -50.44 48.99 22.42
C ALA A 5 -50.31 48.61 20.94
N ILE A 6 -49.21 49.04 20.32
CA ILE A 6 -48.78 48.63 18.99
C ILE A 6 -47.75 47.50 19.19
N LEU A 7 -48.04 46.30 18.69
CA LEU A 7 -47.05 45.21 18.58
C LEU A 7 -46.19 45.46 17.33
N PRO A 8 -44.85 45.31 17.37
CA PRO A 8 -44.02 45.40 16.18
C PRO A 8 -43.95 44.03 15.49
N ALA A 9 -44.26 43.99 14.19
CA ALA A 9 -43.97 42.85 13.33
C ALA A 9 -42.46 42.83 13.02
N VAL A 10 -41.75 41.83 13.57
CA VAL A 10 -40.35 41.57 13.24
C VAL A 10 -40.34 40.74 11.94
N LEU A 11 -40.01 41.39 10.83
CA LEU A 11 -39.72 40.74 9.55
C LEU A 11 -38.32 40.09 9.64
N LEU A 12 -38.25 38.77 9.82
CA LEU A 12 -37.01 38.01 9.68
C LEU A 12 -36.71 37.77 8.19
N LEU A 13 -35.82 38.58 7.63
CA LEU A 13 -35.19 38.33 6.33
C LEU A 13 -34.15 37.20 6.47
N TRP A 14 -34.54 35.98 6.08
CA TRP A 14 -33.63 34.85 5.92
C TRP A 14 -32.79 35.05 4.66
N PHE A 15 -31.55 35.54 4.82
CA PHE A 15 -30.52 35.42 3.81
C PHE A 15 -30.06 33.96 3.75
N VAL A 16 -30.51 33.22 2.73
CA VAL A 16 -29.96 31.91 2.39
C VAL A 16 -28.66 32.15 1.62
N SER A 17 -27.53 32.05 2.33
CA SER A 17 -26.21 31.95 1.74
C SER A 17 -26.09 30.61 1.00
N LEU A 18 -26.14 30.64 -0.34
CA LEU A 18 -25.73 29.49 -1.16
C LEU A 18 -24.20 29.35 -1.06
N SER A 19 -23.74 28.60 -0.06
CA SER A 19 -22.39 28.08 -0.04
C SER A 19 -22.29 26.96 -1.08
N SER A 20 -21.70 27.25 -2.23
CA SER A 20 -21.26 26.25 -3.20
C SER A 20 -20.14 25.41 -2.58
N ALA A 21 -20.51 24.39 -1.81
CA ALA A 21 -19.58 23.37 -1.34
C ALA A 21 -19.10 22.59 -2.56
N TRP A 22 -17.91 22.88 -3.04
CA TRP A 22 -17.24 22.01 -4.02
C TRP A 22 -17.00 20.68 -3.31
N ALA A 23 -17.66 19.63 -3.79
CA ALA A 23 -17.49 18.28 -3.25
C ALA A 23 -16.00 17.90 -3.33
N GLU A 24 -15.44 17.41 -2.23
CA GLU A 24 -14.07 16.89 -2.26
C GLU A 24 -13.97 15.75 -3.31
N PRO A 25 -12.86 15.69 -4.06
CA PRO A 25 -12.69 14.64 -5.06
C PRO A 25 -12.70 13.27 -4.38
N ALA A 26 -13.48 12.35 -4.95
CA ALA A 26 -13.67 11.01 -4.38
C ALA A 26 -12.32 10.29 -4.20
N LYS A 27 -12.14 9.67 -3.02
CA LYS A 27 -10.95 8.86 -2.71
C LYS A 27 -11.36 7.40 -2.58
N CYS A 28 -10.53 6.52 -3.12
CA CYS A 28 -10.63 5.08 -2.92
C CYS A 28 -9.26 4.44 -2.81
N PHE A 29 -9.20 3.18 -2.37
CA PHE A 29 -7.94 2.46 -2.20
C PHE A 29 -7.72 1.39 -3.28
N GLU A 30 -6.48 1.24 -3.72
CA GLU A 30 -6.12 0.24 -4.73
C GLU A 30 -5.92 -1.19 -4.15
N SER A 31 -5.49 -1.29 -2.89
CA SER A 31 -5.17 -2.57 -2.23
C SER A 31 -5.39 -2.54 -0.71
N ARG A 32 -4.98 -1.46 -0.05
CA ARG A 32 -5.13 -1.26 1.40
C ARG A 32 -5.71 0.12 1.70
N LYS A 33 -6.88 0.13 2.36
CA LYS A 33 -7.47 1.34 2.90
C LYS A 33 -6.49 2.04 3.87
N GLY A 34 -6.31 3.33 3.70
CA GLY A 34 -5.39 4.18 4.47
C GLY A 34 -3.92 4.13 4.04
N ALA A 35 -3.52 3.24 3.12
CA ALA A 35 -2.11 3.09 2.72
C ALA A 35 -1.88 3.18 1.20
N SER A 36 -2.86 2.78 0.39
CA SER A 36 -2.80 2.83 -1.08
C SER A 36 -3.96 3.66 -1.65
N GLU A 37 -4.24 4.80 -1.03
CA GLU A 37 -5.31 5.71 -1.46
C GLU A 37 -4.96 6.38 -2.78
N VAL A 38 -5.97 6.54 -3.63
CA VAL A 38 -5.93 7.26 -4.89
C VAL A 38 -7.11 8.22 -4.94
N THR A 39 -6.82 9.46 -5.32
CA THR A 39 -7.83 10.48 -5.56
C THR A 39 -8.29 10.38 -7.00
N GLN A 40 -9.61 10.30 -7.20
CA GLN A 40 -10.23 10.31 -8.51
C GLN A 40 -10.04 11.70 -9.15
N ARG A 41 -9.52 11.73 -10.37
CA ARG A 41 -9.31 12.92 -11.19
C ARG A 41 -9.51 12.60 -12.66
N MET A 42 -9.81 13.61 -13.46
CA MET A 42 -9.95 13.44 -14.91
C MET A 42 -8.56 13.43 -15.57
N ILE A 43 -8.33 12.45 -16.44
CA ILE A 43 -7.09 12.33 -17.25
C ILE A 43 -7.35 12.52 -18.74
N GLY A 44 -8.61 12.69 -19.13
CA GLY A 44 -9.06 12.99 -20.48
C GLY A 44 -10.52 13.45 -20.48
N GLU A 45 -11.07 13.69 -21.66
CA GLU A 45 -12.48 14.05 -21.81
C GLU A 45 -13.37 12.90 -21.32
N ASN A 46 -14.11 13.14 -20.24
CA ASN A 46 -14.97 12.15 -19.58
C ASN A 46 -14.26 10.84 -19.16
N LEU A 47 -12.93 10.86 -19.03
CA LEU A 47 -12.12 9.72 -18.60
C LEU A 47 -11.53 9.97 -17.20
N PRO A 48 -12.11 9.40 -16.13
CA PRO A 48 -11.49 9.41 -14.81
C PRO A 48 -10.32 8.42 -14.75
N ASN A 49 -9.27 8.76 -14.01
CA ASN A 49 -8.13 7.86 -13.78
C ASN A 49 -8.53 6.56 -13.07
N VAL A 50 -9.50 6.66 -12.15
CA VAL A 50 -10.09 5.52 -11.45
C VAL A 50 -11.58 5.73 -11.25
N LYS A 51 -12.33 4.63 -11.18
CA LYS A 51 -13.71 4.62 -10.70
C LYS A 51 -13.75 3.93 -9.35
N CYS A 52 -14.22 4.64 -8.32
CA CYS A 52 -14.36 4.07 -6.98
C CYS A 52 -15.64 3.21 -6.86
N SER A 53 -15.55 2.09 -6.16
CA SER A 53 -16.70 1.27 -5.78
C SER A 53 -17.47 1.94 -4.63
N PRO A 54 -18.76 2.27 -4.79
CA PRO A 54 -19.56 2.85 -3.71
C PRO A 54 -19.80 1.85 -2.56
N LYS A 55 -19.65 0.54 -2.81
CA LYS A 55 -19.89 -0.52 -1.84
C LYS A 55 -18.69 -0.79 -0.94
N THR A 56 -17.49 -0.82 -1.52
CA THR A 56 -16.27 -1.23 -0.82
C THR A 56 -15.32 -0.07 -0.54
N GLY A 57 -15.45 1.05 -1.26
CA GLY A 57 -14.46 2.12 -1.25
C GLY A 57 -13.14 1.76 -1.94
N ALA A 58 -13.06 0.59 -2.58
CA ALA A 58 -11.91 0.18 -3.38
C ALA A 58 -12.00 0.72 -4.81
N VAL A 59 -10.88 0.75 -5.53
CA VAL A 59 -10.90 1.00 -6.98
C VAL A 59 -11.60 -0.15 -7.69
N LEU A 60 -12.66 0.17 -8.43
CA LEU A 60 -13.42 -0.76 -9.25
C LEU A 60 -12.83 -0.89 -10.66
N TRP A 61 -12.28 0.20 -11.18
CA TRP A 61 -11.77 0.27 -12.54
C TRP A 61 -10.70 1.37 -12.67
N TRP A 62 -9.73 1.16 -13.55
CA TRP A 62 -8.66 2.11 -13.88
C TRP A 62 -8.85 2.60 -15.32
N GLY A 63 -8.86 3.92 -15.51
CA GLY A 63 -8.85 4.53 -16.83
C GLY A 63 -7.47 4.48 -17.48
N ASP A 64 -6.44 4.72 -16.69
CA ASP A 64 -5.06 4.40 -17.04
C ASP A 64 -4.46 3.52 -15.93
N PRO A 65 -4.22 2.22 -16.19
CA PRO A 65 -3.63 1.30 -15.22
C PRO A 65 -2.17 1.65 -14.87
N PHE A 66 -1.52 2.49 -15.68
CA PHE A 66 -0.12 2.89 -15.53
C PHE A 66 0.03 4.29 -14.91
N ASP A 67 -1.07 4.96 -14.56
CA ASP A 67 -1.06 6.31 -13.98
C ASP A 67 -0.15 6.39 -12.73
N GLY A 68 0.85 7.27 -12.80
CA GLY A 68 1.80 7.52 -11.72
C GLY A 68 2.71 6.32 -11.42
N THR A 69 2.94 5.43 -12.37
CA THR A 69 3.90 4.32 -12.24
C THR A 69 5.27 4.71 -12.79
N MET A 70 6.28 3.95 -12.39
CA MET A 70 7.65 4.01 -12.89
C MET A 70 8.12 2.63 -13.36
N PRO A 71 9.15 2.53 -14.23
CA PRO A 71 9.77 1.25 -14.53
C PRO A 71 10.18 0.52 -13.25
N MET A 72 9.89 -0.78 -13.20
CA MET A 72 10.43 -1.65 -12.15
C MET A 72 11.95 -1.67 -12.25
N GLY A 73 12.64 -1.56 -11.12
CA GLY A 73 14.10 -1.56 -11.07
C GLY A 73 14.68 -2.92 -11.43
N ASP A 74 16.01 -2.97 -11.57
CA ASP A 74 16.74 -4.19 -11.93
C ASP A 74 16.46 -5.35 -10.97
N MET A 75 16.29 -6.54 -11.52
CA MET A 75 16.00 -7.75 -10.75
C MET A 75 17.01 -8.84 -11.13
N PRO A 76 18.21 -8.86 -10.52
CA PRO A 76 19.28 -9.75 -10.94
C PRO A 76 18.98 -11.20 -10.54
N ILE A 77 18.34 -11.96 -11.43
CA ILE A 77 18.10 -13.40 -11.29
C ILE A 77 18.42 -14.02 -12.65
N GLN A 78 19.35 -14.96 -12.66
CA GLN A 78 19.92 -15.56 -13.88
C GLN A 78 18.88 -16.29 -14.74
N ASP A 79 17.81 -16.78 -14.12
CA ASP A 79 16.81 -17.64 -14.76
C ASP A 79 15.51 -16.88 -15.10
N ALA A 80 15.43 -15.60 -14.74
CA ALA A 80 14.23 -14.80 -14.94
C ALA A 80 14.28 -14.08 -16.30
N ASP A 81 13.38 -14.49 -17.19
CA ASP A 81 13.20 -13.85 -18.48
C ASP A 81 12.40 -12.54 -18.33
N TYR A 82 13.10 -11.43 -18.11
CA TYR A 82 12.53 -10.08 -18.12
C TYR A 82 12.28 -9.53 -19.53
N THR A 83 12.70 -10.25 -20.58
CA THR A 83 12.55 -9.79 -21.97
C THR A 83 11.11 -9.84 -22.45
N ARG A 84 10.23 -10.50 -21.69
CA ARG A 84 8.86 -10.70 -22.10
C ARG A 84 7.95 -9.52 -21.86
N GLY A 85 8.29 -8.41 -21.22
CA GLY A 85 7.37 -7.25 -21.17
C GLY A 85 7.83 -6.10 -20.26
N LYS A 86 7.24 -4.91 -20.43
CA LYS A 86 7.58 -3.73 -19.61
C LYS A 86 6.87 -3.80 -18.27
N ALA A 87 7.63 -4.06 -17.20
CA ALA A 87 7.11 -4.08 -15.84
C ALA A 87 7.18 -2.69 -15.20
N LEU A 88 6.05 -2.21 -14.70
CA LEU A 88 5.93 -0.95 -13.98
C LEU A 88 5.51 -1.19 -12.53
N VAL A 89 5.95 -0.34 -11.62
CA VAL A 89 5.54 -0.33 -10.20
C VAL A 89 5.12 1.07 -9.79
N LYS A 90 4.31 1.21 -8.75
CA LYS A 90 3.95 2.52 -8.22
C LYS A 90 4.97 2.96 -7.17
N PRO A 91 5.63 4.13 -7.32
CA PRO A 91 6.55 4.62 -6.32
C PRO A 91 5.82 4.85 -4.99
N ARG A 92 6.53 4.59 -3.90
CA ARG A 92 6.07 4.74 -2.53
C ARG A 92 6.76 5.89 -1.83
N SER A 93 7.95 6.26 -2.28
CA SER A 93 8.78 7.30 -1.65
C SER A 93 8.00 8.60 -1.43
N ASP A 94 7.26 9.06 -2.44
CA ASP A 94 6.46 10.29 -2.39
C ASP A 94 5.26 10.23 -1.45
N LYS A 95 4.87 9.03 -1.01
CA LYS A 95 3.77 8.82 -0.06
C LYS A 95 4.26 8.72 1.38
N ILE A 96 5.58 8.78 1.60
CA ILE A 96 6.20 8.69 2.92
C ILE A 96 6.74 10.08 3.27
N GLY A 97 5.90 10.92 3.88
CA GLY A 97 6.23 12.33 4.13
C GLY A 97 7.50 12.56 4.97
N LEU A 98 7.89 11.60 5.82
CA LEU A 98 9.10 11.68 6.65
C LEU A 98 10.36 11.15 5.95
N LEU A 99 10.24 10.54 4.77
CA LEU A 99 11.36 9.88 4.09
C LEU A 99 12.52 10.84 3.79
N PRO A 100 12.30 12.09 3.30
CA PRO A 100 13.39 13.04 3.07
C PRO A 100 14.12 13.41 4.38
N LEU A 101 13.38 13.59 5.48
CA LEU A 101 13.96 13.94 6.78
C LEU A 101 14.85 12.81 7.32
N CYS A 102 14.45 11.55 7.10
CA CYS A 102 15.23 10.41 7.53
C CYS A 102 16.64 10.41 6.92
N GLY A 103 16.79 10.67 5.62
CA GLY A 103 18.11 10.65 4.96
C GLY A 103 18.88 11.97 5.00
N ASN A 104 18.18 13.10 4.90
CA ASN A 104 18.83 14.38 4.64
C ASN A 104 19.03 15.22 5.90
N THR A 105 18.31 14.90 6.99
CA THR A 105 18.32 15.71 8.21
C THR A 105 18.76 14.90 9.42
N CYS A 106 18.20 13.70 9.63
CA CYS A 106 18.44 12.93 10.84
C CYS A 106 19.52 11.85 10.69
N HIS A 107 19.54 11.09 9.59
CA HIS A 107 20.51 10.02 9.34
C HIS A 107 21.39 10.38 8.15
N THR A 108 22.20 11.43 8.31
CA THR A 108 23.10 11.96 7.29
C THR A 108 24.45 11.23 7.22
N GLY A 109 24.56 10.06 7.87
CA GLY A 109 25.80 9.30 8.03
C GLY A 109 26.68 9.76 9.21
N THR A 110 26.40 10.93 9.80
CA THR A 110 27.08 11.41 11.02
C THR A 110 26.15 11.27 12.22
N LEU A 111 26.51 10.40 13.16
CA LEU A 111 25.77 10.21 14.41
C LEU A 111 26.35 11.09 15.52
N PRO A 112 25.54 11.63 16.45
CA PRO A 112 26.07 12.38 17.59
C PRO A 112 27.00 11.50 18.44
N LYS A 113 27.99 12.12 19.08
CA LYS A 113 28.95 11.41 19.93
C LYS A 113 28.20 10.64 21.04
N GLY A 114 28.46 9.35 21.17
CA GLY A 114 27.80 8.46 22.12
C GLY A 114 26.62 7.68 21.56
N PHE A 115 26.20 7.91 20.31
CA PHE A 115 25.17 7.09 19.67
C PHE A 115 25.76 5.78 19.11
N PRO A 116 25.05 4.65 19.27
CA PRO A 116 25.48 3.37 18.71
C PRO A 116 25.58 3.40 17.18
N THR A 117 26.71 2.96 16.64
CA THR A 117 26.96 2.82 15.19
C THR A 117 26.73 1.39 14.68
N ASN A 118 26.65 0.41 15.58
CA ASN A 118 26.44 -0.98 15.25
C ASN A 118 24.98 -1.26 14.86
N LYS A 119 24.71 -2.47 14.34
CA LYS A 119 23.35 -2.89 13.95
C LYS A 119 22.56 -3.54 15.09
N ASP A 120 23.06 -3.51 16.32
CA ASP A 120 22.43 -4.23 17.43
C ASP A 120 21.06 -3.65 17.76
N THR A 121 20.18 -4.51 18.26
CA THR A 121 18.85 -4.12 18.73
C THR A 121 18.98 -3.21 19.94
N ARG A 122 18.18 -2.14 19.99
CA ARG A 122 18.21 -1.17 21.10
C ARG A 122 16.87 -0.46 21.24
N GLU A 123 16.61 0.10 22.41
CA GLU A 123 15.46 0.97 22.60
C GLU A 123 15.65 2.28 21.81
N LEU A 124 14.63 2.69 21.06
CA LEU A 124 14.61 3.98 20.37
C LEU A 124 14.08 5.02 21.35
N VAL A 125 14.96 5.84 21.92
CA VAL A 125 14.64 6.74 23.05
C VAL A 125 14.40 8.21 22.65
N MET A 126 14.47 8.54 21.36
CA MET A 126 14.27 9.91 20.88
C MET A 126 13.12 9.99 19.88
N MET A 127 13.44 9.81 18.60
CA MET A 127 12.49 9.82 17.51
C MET A 127 12.03 8.38 17.22
N HIS A 128 11.18 8.20 16.21
CA HIS A 128 10.70 6.89 15.72
C HIS A 128 9.59 6.23 16.53
N GLN A 129 9.48 6.45 17.84
CA GLN A 129 8.35 5.93 18.64
C GLN A 129 6.99 6.49 18.17
N ALA A 130 6.97 7.74 17.68
CA ALA A 130 5.78 8.36 17.10
C ALA A 130 5.60 8.07 15.59
N ILE A 131 6.57 7.40 14.95
CA ILE A 131 6.52 7.06 13.52
C ILE A 131 5.96 5.65 13.33
N VAL A 132 6.38 4.72 14.20
CA VAL A 132 5.85 3.37 14.26
C VAL A 132 5.57 3.04 15.72
N LEU A 133 4.29 2.86 16.05
CA LEU A 133 3.86 2.44 17.37
C LEU A 133 4.56 1.12 17.73
N ASP A 134 5.08 1.02 18.95
CA ASP A 134 5.85 -0.14 19.42
C ASP A 134 7.03 -0.51 18.50
N SER A 135 7.71 0.49 17.92
CA SER A 135 8.88 0.31 17.02
C SER A 135 10.01 -0.58 17.56
N THR A 136 10.05 -0.84 18.87
CA THR A 136 11.01 -1.75 19.52
C THR A 136 10.53 -3.21 19.61
N LYS A 137 9.25 -3.46 19.28
CA LYS A 137 8.59 -4.77 19.31
C LYS A 137 7.85 -5.04 18.02
N LEU A 138 8.45 -4.66 16.89
CA LEU A 138 7.84 -4.91 15.59
C LEU A 138 7.55 -6.41 15.44
N PRO A 139 6.30 -6.78 15.14
CA PRO A 139 5.92 -8.18 15.01
C PRO A 139 6.41 -8.73 13.67
N HIS A 140 7.73 -8.93 13.54
CA HIS A 140 8.42 -9.55 12.41
C HIS A 140 9.56 -10.46 12.90
N GLY A 141 9.62 -11.69 12.37
CA GLY A 141 10.69 -12.64 12.70
C GLY A 141 10.81 -13.03 14.18
N ARG A 142 9.72 -12.92 14.96
CA ARG A 142 9.66 -13.27 16.39
C ARG A 142 10.73 -12.56 17.24
N GLY A 143 10.98 -11.28 16.96
CA GLY A 143 11.96 -10.47 17.67
C GLY A 143 13.40 -10.58 17.14
N ASN A 144 13.65 -11.45 16.16
CA ASN A 144 14.97 -11.58 15.53
C ASN A 144 15.21 -10.61 14.36
N ILE A 145 14.27 -9.70 14.09
CA ILE A 145 14.38 -8.71 13.03
C ILE A 145 14.38 -7.33 13.66
N TRP A 146 15.43 -6.58 13.35
CA TRP A 146 15.66 -5.22 13.78
C TRP A 146 15.43 -4.24 12.62
N CYS A 147 15.20 -2.95 12.93
CA CYS A 147 14.95 -1.92 11.92
C CYS A 147 16.03 -1.88 10.82
N LEU A 148 17.28 -2.18 11.20
CA LEU A 148 18.45 -2.15 10.32
C LEU A 148 18.60 -3.37 9.42
N ASP A 149 17.79 -4.41 9.59
CA ASP A 149 17.74 -5.53 8.66
C ASP A 149 17.00 -5.17 7.37
N CYS A 150 16.17 -4.13 7.44
CA CYS A 150 15.35 -3.59 6.35
C CYS A 150 15.82 -2.20 5.87
N HIS A 151 16.20 -1.32 6.80
CA HIS A 151 16.62 0.04 6.51
C HIS A 151 18.15 0.17 6.50
N HIS A 152 18.69 0.92 5.54
CA HIS A 152 20.13 1.13 5.41
C HIS A 152 20.71 1.88 6.62
N SER A 153 21.83 1.42 7.17
CA SER A 153 22.37 1.92 8.44
C SER A 153 22.62 3.42 8.46
N THR A 154 23.20 3.96 7.39
CA THR A 154 23.61 5.37 7.26
C THR A 154 22.77 6.20 6.28
N GLN A 155 21.87 5.58 5.49
CA GLN A 155 21.07 6.25 4.45
C GLN A 155 19.61 5.85 4.64
N ARG A 156 18.96 6.33 5.71
CA ARG A 156 17.62 5.81 6.13
C ARG A 156 16.47 6.17 5.21
N ASN A 157 16.72 6.95 4.17
CA ASN A 157 15.85 7.11 3.02
C ASN A 157 16.00 5.99 1.97
N LYS A 158 16.79 4.94 2.27
CA LYS A 158 16.96 3.72 1.49
C LYS A 158 16.72 2.47 2.35
N LEU A 159 16.32 1.40 1.69
CA LEU A 159 16.30 0.04 2.22
C LEU A 159 17.67 -0.62 1.99
N VAL A 160 17.89 -1.83 2.49
CA VAL A 160 19.19 -2.52 2.42
C VAL A 160 19.07 -3.97 1.96
N ASP A 161 19.99 -4.42 1.11
CA ASP A 161 20.10 -5.82 0.70
C ASP A 161 20.93 -6.68 1.69
N HIS A 162 21.25 -7.93 1.35
CA HIS A 162 22.11 -8.80 2.17
C HIS A 162 23.59 -8.37 2.23
N ARG A 163 24.03 -7.54 1.29
CA ARG A 163 25.41 -7.09 1.09
C ARG A 163 25.58 -5.61 1.42
N ASP A 164 24.65 -5.05 2.20
CA ASP A 164 24.61 -3.65 2.58
C ASP A 164 24.50 -2.64 1.42
N LYS A 165 24.02 -3.09 0.25
CA LYS A 165 23.73 -2.19 -0.87
C LYS A 165 22.37 -1.52 -0.68
N PRO A 166 22.24 -0.23 -1.05
CA PRO A 166 20.99 0.50 -0.92
C PRO A 166 19.95 -0.01 -1.93
N ILE A 167 18.73 -0.24 -1.44
CA ILE A 167 17.54 -0.52 -2.22
C ILE A 167 16.62 0.71 -2.17
N SER A 168 15.97 1.07 -3.29
CA SER A 168 14.98 2.16 -3.29
C SER A 168 13.72 1.75 -2.52
N PHE A 169 13.09 2.70 -1.81
CA PHE A 169 11.75 2.50 -1.22
C PHE A 169 10.66 2.22 -2.25
N ASP A 170 10.92 2.53 -3.53
CA ASP A 170 10.02 2.23 -4.65
C ASP A 170 10.18 0.80 -5.18
N GLN A 171 11.18 0.05 -4.70
CA GLN A 171 11.45 -1.34 -5.08
C GLN A 171 11.48 -2.28 -3.85
N PRO A 172 10.50 -2.22 -2.93
CA PRO A 172 10.55 -2.95 -1.67
C PRO A 172 10.53 -4.47 -1.85
N GLN A 173 10.06 -4.98 -3.00
CA GLN A 173 10.10 -6.40 -3.33
C GLN A 173 11.52 -6.98 -3.30
N GLN A 174 12.55 -6.18 -3.63
CA GLN A 174 13.95 -6.61 -3.57
C GLN A 174 14.37 -6.87 -2.11
N LEU A 175 13.87 -6.05 -1.17
CA LEU A 175 14.08 -6.27 0.26
C LEU A 175 13.30 -7.49 0.74
N CYS A 176 12.03 -7.64 0.36
CA CYS A 176 11.22 -8.76 0.84
C CYS A 176 11.78 -10.12 0.37
N GLY A 177 12.29 -10.17 -0.87
CA GLY A 177 12.93 -11.35 -1.45
C GLY A 177 14.21 -11.80 -0.74
N LYS A 178 14.80 -10.95 0.13
CA LYS A 178 15.89 -11.29 1.04
C LYS A 178 15.58 -12.55 1.84
N CYS A 179 14.39 -12.60 2.42
CA CYS A 179 13.99 -13.70 3.32
C CYS A 179 12.83 -14.53 2.74
N HIS A 180 12.00 -13.95 1.87
CA HIS A 180 10.79 -14.59 1.34
C HIS A 180 10.97 -15.03 -0.12
N GLY A 181 12.02 -15.82 -0.39
CA GLY A 181 12.41 -16.21 -1.76
C GLY A 181 11.31 -16.89 -2.58
N GLU A 182 10.56 -17.82 -1.99
CA GLU A 182 9.46 -18.52 -2.68
C GLU A 182 8.32 -17.57 -3.03
N VAL A 183 7.85 -16.78 -2.07
CA VAL A 183 6.80 -15.77 -2.29
C VAL A 183 7.25 -14.72 -3.30
N TYR A 184 8.54 -14.35 -3.27
CA TYR A 184 9.13 -13.42 -4.22
C TYR A 184 9.19 -13.97 -5.64
N ARG A 185 9.53 -15.26 -5.80
CA ARG A 185 9.45 -15.98 -7.10
C ARG A 185 8.01 -16.00 -7.61
N ASP A 186 7.07 -16.43 -6.78
CA ASP A 186 5.66 -16.54 -7.14
C ASP A 186 5.06 -15.16 -7.44
N TRP A 187 5.48 -14.13 -6.70
CA TRP A 187 5.15 -12.75 -6.99
C TRP A 187 5.72 -12.34 -8.33
N ARG A 188 6.99 -12.59 -8.64
CA ARG A 188 7.60 -12.23 -9.94
C ARG A 188 6.94 -12.94 -11.14
N GLU A 189 6.44 -14.15 -10.95
CA GLU A 189 5.70 -14.88 -11.98
C GLU A 189 4.21 -14.51 -11.99
N GLY A 190 3.81 -13.73 -10.97
CA GLY A 190 2.49 -13.21 -10.65
C GLY A 190 1.43 -14.28 -10.45
N ILE A 191 1.88 -15.40 -9.88
CA ILE A 191 1.06 -16.34 -9.13
C ILE A 191 0.59 -15.66 -7.83
N HIS A 192 1.46 -14.87 -7.21
CA HIS A 192 1.15 -14.09 -6.01
C HIS A 192 1.04 -12.58 -6.30
N GLY A 193 0.12 -11.90 -5.61
CA GLY A 193 -0.11 -10.46 -5.75
C GLY A 193 -1.12 -10.11 -6.84
N LYS A 194 -1.05 -8.87 -7.35
CA LYS A 194 -1.96 -8.33 -8.34
C LYS A 194 -1.19 -7.71 -9.50
N ARG A 195 -1.68 -7.95 -10.72
CA ARG A 195 -1.19 -7.33 -11.95
C ARG A 195 -2.35 -6.72 -12.73
N ILE A 196 -2.12 -5.56 -13.31
CA ILE A 196 -3.05 -4.91 -14.24
C ILE A 196 -2.28 -4.41 -15.47
N GLY A 197 -2.99 -4.14 -16.56
CA GLY A 197 -2.38 -3.70 -17.82
C GLY A 197 -2.65 -4.69 -18.95
N GLU A 198 -1.70 -4.81 -19.87
CA GLU A 198 -1.85 -5.57 -21.10
C GLU A 198 -1.71 -7.08 -20.88
N TRP A 199 -2.55 -7.86 -21.56
CA TRP A 199 -2.50 -9.33 -21.53
C TRP A 199 -1.37 -9.92 -22.35
N ALA A 200 -0.99 -9.26 -23.45
CA ALA A 200 0.09 -9.72 -24.33
C ALA A 200 1.34 -9.98 -23.50
N SER A 201 2.07 -11.08 -23.78
CA SER A 201 3.31 -11.39 -23.05
C SER A 201 4.19 -10.15 -23.02
N THR A 202 4.52 -9.63 -24.22
CA THR A 202 5.30 -8.40 -24.54
C THR A 202 4.72 -7.08 -24.07
N GLY A 203 3.48 -7.07 -23.59
CA GLY A 203 2.76 -5.86 -23.20
C GLY A 203 3.20 -5.28 -21.86
N THR A 204 2.84 -4.02 -21.64
CA THR A 204 3.13 -3.29 -20.39
C THR A 204 2.21 -3.76 -19.27
N LYS A 205 2.79 -4.05 -18.10
CA LYS A 205 2.04 -4.50 -16.91
C LYS A 205 2.48 -3.73 -15.68
N ARG A 206 1.51 -3.25 -14.90
CA ARG A 206 1.75 -2.74 -13.55
C ARG A 206 1.70 -3.90 -12.56
N TRP A 207 2.76 -4.01 -11.79
CA TRP A 207 2.92 -4.91 -10.66
C TRP A 207 2.62 -4.17 -9.36
N PHE A 208 1.75 -4.75 -8.54
CA PHE A 208 1.54 -4.27 -7.18
C PHE A 208 2.65 -4.81 -6.29
N VAL A 209 3.43 -3.91 -5.67
CA VAL A 209 4.57 -4.31 -4.84
C VAL A 209 4.10 -4.77 -3.45
N CYS A 210 4.95 -5.52 -2.75
CA CYS A 210 4.61 -6.16 -1.47
C CYS A 210 3.95 -5.20 -0.48
N THR A 211 4.45 -3.96 -0.37
CA THR A 211 3.96 -2.96 0.59
C THR A 211 2.63 -2.30 0.20
N GLU A 212 2.17 -2.44 -1.05
CA GLU A 212 0.84 -1.98 -1.46
C GLU A 212 -0.26 -2.86 -0.82
N CYS A 213 0.03 -4.16 -0.64
CA CYS A 213 -0.88 -5.16 -0.08
C CYS A 213 -0.58 -5.47 1.40
N HIS A 214 0.69 -5.42 1.81
CA HIS A 214 1.11 -5.80 3.16
C HIS A 214 1.69 -4.64 3.97
N ASN A 215 1.50 -4.68 5.28
CA ASN A 215 2.16 -3.76 6.21
C ASN A 215 3.51 -4.35 6.63
N PRO A 216 4.66 -3.79 6.23
CA PRO A 216 5.97 -4.35 6.59
C PRO A 216 6.26 -4.31 8.10
N HIS A 217 5.54 -3.46 8.85
CA HIS A 217 5.68 -3.33 10.31
C HIS A 217 4.60 -4.09 11.10
N ASN A 218 3.70 -4.82 10.43
CA ASN A 218 2.69 -5.64 11.11
C ASN A 218 2.53 -6.99 10.40
N VAL A 219 3.42 -7.94 10.70
CA VAL A 219 3.53 -9.22 9.95
C VAL A 219 3.26 -10.47 10.80
N GLN A 220 2.88 -10.30 12.06
CA GLN A 220 2.31 -11.37 12.90
C GLN A 220 0.92 -10.92 13.32
N HIS A 221 -0.05 -11.11 12.43
CA HIS A 221 -1.37 -10.51 12.58
C HIS A 221 -2.37 -11.41 13.33
N GLY A 222 -3.11 -10.81 14.26
CA GLY A 222 -4.24 -11.43 14.98
C GLY A 222 -3.84 -12.64 15.83
N ASP A 223 -4.83 -13.46 16.21
CA ASP A 223 -4.66 -14.59 17.13
C ASP A 223 -3.68 -15.66 16.61
N ARG A 224 -3.47 -15.72 15.30
CA ARG A 224 -2.54 -16.67 14.68
C ARG A 224 -1.07 -16.29 14.95
N ASN A 225 -0.80 -15.03 15.31
CA ASN A 225 0.52 -14.47 15.55
C ASN A 225 1.55 -14.88 14.47
N ARG A 226 1.09 -14.96 13.20
CA ARG A 226 1.90 -15.40 12.06
C ARG A 226 1.35 -14.84 10.76
N GLY A 227 2.24 -14.42 9.88
CA GLY A 227 1.92 -13.93 8.55
C GLY A 227 1.20 -12.58 8.55
N PHE A 228 1.16 -11.98 7.37
CA PHE A 228 0.41 -10.75 7.14
C PHE A 228 -1.09 -10.96 7.32
N ALA A 229 -1.79 -9.87 7.63
CA ALA A 229 -3.25 -9.84 7.53
C ALA A 229 -3.68 -10.29 6.12
N GLN A 230 -4.52 -11.33 6.06
CA GLN A 230 -5.07 -11.77 4.78
C GLN A 230 -6.04 -10.71 4.27
N HIS A 231 -5.93 -10.36 2.99
CA HIS A 231 -6.97 -9.57 2.34
C HIS A 231 -8.26 -10.41 2.29
N GLN A 232 -9.38 -9.78 2.63
CA GLN A 232 -10.67 -10.40 2.42
C GLN A 232 -10.88 -10.58 0.91
N PRO A 233 -11.03 -11.82 0.41
CA PRO A 233 -11.30 -12.03 -0.99
C PRO A 233 -12.62 -11.34 -1.35
N GLU A 234 -12.72 -10.87 -2.59
CA GLU A 234 -14.01 -10.40 -3.10
C GLU A 234 -15.04 -11.53 -2.97
N LYS A 235 -16.29 -11.16 -2.69
CA LYS A 235 -17.36 -12.14 -2.63
C LYS A 235 -17.43 -12.82 -3.99
N ALA A 236 -17.58 -14.15 -3.98
CA ALA A 236 -17.74 -14.91 -5.21
C ALA A 236 -18.80 -14.27 -6.13
N PRO A 237 -18.58 -14.32 -7.46
CA PRO A 237 -19.55 -13.83 -8.44
C PRO A 237 -20.95 -14.39 -8.15
N SER A 238 -21.99 -13.64 -8.54
CA SER A 238 -23.34 -14.18 -8.48
C SER A 238 -23.46 -15.39 -9.39
N LEU A 239 -24.14 -16.43 -8.89
CA LEU A 239 -24.38 -17.64 -9.66
C LEU A 239 -25.16 -17.33 -10.95
N PRO A 240 -24.93 -18.08 -12.04
CA PRO A 240 -25.73 -17.98 -13.25
C PRO A 240 -27.23 -18.11 -12.94
N LYS A 241 -28.06 -17.43 -13.73
CA LYS A 241 -29.51 -17.42 -13.55
C LYS A 241 -30.05 -18.86 -13.55
N GLY A 242 -30.70 -19.27 -12.45
CA GLY A 242 -31.24 -20.62 -12.27
C GLY A 242 -30.42 -21.54 -11.37
N MET A 243 -29.15 -21.21 -11.09
CA MET A 243 -28.34 -21.94 -10.12
C MET A 243 -28.56 -21.41 -8.69
N LYS A 244 -28.88 -22.32 -7.77
CA LYS A 244 -29.06 -22.02 -6.34
C LYS A 244 -27.79 -22.23 -5.52
N THR A 245 -26.89 -23.09 -5.97
CA THR A 245 -25.63 -23.43 -5.28
C THR A 245 -24.48 -23.61 -6.28
N ALA A 246 -23.24 -23.54 -5.78
CA ALA A 246 -22.00 -23.82 -6.52
C ALA A 246 -21.46 -25.22 -6.24
N ASP A 247 -22.31 -26.17 -5.82
CA ASP A 247 -21.83 -27.47 -5.33
C ASP A 247 -21.10 -28.28 -6.40
N HIS A 248 -21.39 -28.01 -7.67
CA HIS A 248 -20.69 -28.60 -8.82
C HIS A 248 -19.21 -28.20 -8.91
N GLU A 249 -18.79 -27.09 -8.28
CA GLU A 249 -17.37 -26.68 -8.20
C GLU A 249 -16.64 -27.36 -7.04
N ARG A 250 -17.38 -27.96 -6.09
CA ARG A 250 -16.82 -28.69 -4.95
C ARG A 250 -16.60 -30.14 -5.35
N HIS A 251 -15.62 -30.39 -6.21
CA HIS A 251 -15.14 -31.76 -6.38
C HIS A 251 -14.29 -32.15 -5.17
N PRO A 252 -14.55 -33.28 -4.52
CA PRO A 252 -13.63 -33.81 -3.53
C PRO A 252 -12.32 -34.08 -4.24
N HIS A 253 -11.28 -33.28 -3.93
CA HIS A 253 -9.92 -33.65 -4.27
C HIS A 253 -9.67 -35.00 -3.59
N GLY A 254 -9.56 -36.05 -4.41
CA GLY A 254 -9.44 -37.42 -3.94
C GLY A 254 -8.40 -37.50 -2.83
N THR A 255 -8.78 -38.16 -1.74
CA THR A 255 -7.86 -38.69 -0.74
C THR A 255 -6.84 -39.53 -1.50
N SER A 256 -5.64 -38.97 -1.69
CA SER A 256 -4.48 -39.77 -2.06
C SER A 256 -4.05 -40.45 -0.78
N ASP A 257 -4.48 -41.70 -0.62
CA ASP A 257 -3.85 -42.64 0.31
C ASP A 257 -2.41 -42.86 -0.15
N HIS A 258 -1.47 -42.22 0.55
CA HIS A 258 -0.04 -42.56 0.57
C HIS A 258 0.45 -42.52 2.01
#